data_AF-A0A918HNM2-F1
#
_entry.id   AF-A0A918HNM2-F1
#
_cell.length_a   1.000
_cell.length_b   1.000
_cell.length_c   1.000
_cell.angle_alpha   90.00
_cell.angle_beta   90.00
_cell.angle_gamma   90.00
#
_symmetry.space_group_name_H-M   'P 1'
#
loop_
_entity.id
_entity.type
_entity.pdbx_description
1 polymer ?
#
loop_
_entity_poly.entity_id
_entity_poly.type
_entity_poly.pdbx_seq_one_letter_code
_entity_poly.pdbx_strand_id
1 'polypeptide(L)'
;MNFSPKDEYVDTVLKPVLPKLYAAIRMRDFRTVDEIDAVAEPLRSMPPLTAALCAATVLHAAGRILAADPLGETLTWFVAIAGTAGAWKAVPLVEEQRDVRHLLGALDVLWRYEPSPYREIDHAQALYAGGHLALALGLDHDALASRWRQALRLLAEVDPALARNPEERANLERTRRHLEQEWSEQLAALPDGG
;
A
#
# COMPACT_ATOMS: atom_id res chain seq x y z
N MET A 1 6.01 12.31 1.39
CA MET A 1 7.03 12.06 0.35
C MET A 1 6.31 11.99 -1.00
N ASN A 2 6.86 12.54 -2.07
CA ASN A 2 6.31 12.31 -3.41
C ASN A 2 7.00 11.07 -3.99
N PHE A 3 6.27 9.96 -4.06
CA PHE A 3 6.73 8.79 -4.82
C PHE A 3 6.91 9.22 -6.29
N SER A 4 8.12 9.08 -6.81
CA SER A 4 8.40 9.25 -8.24
C SER A 4 8.69 7.87 -8.80
N PRO A 5 7.92 7.38 -9.77
CA PRO A 5 8.29 6.15 -10.46
C PRO A 5 9.67 6.35 -11.11
N LYS A 6 10.49 5.30 -11.21
CA LYS A 6 11.77 5.39 -11.92
C LYS A 6 11.48 5.69 -13.39
N ASP A 7 11.94 6.85 -13.88
CA ASP A 7 11.68 7.32 -15.25
C ASP A 7 11.98 6.27 -16.31
N GLU A 8 13.09 5.53 -16.14
CA GLU A 8 13.49 4.44 -17.02
C GLU A 8 12.44 3.33 -17.10
N TYR A 9 11.82 2.92 -15.99
CA TYR A 9 10.79 1.89 -15.98
C TYR A 9 9.48 2.38 -16.61
N VAL A 10 9.12 3.64 -16.36
CA VAL A 10 7.95 4.27 -17.00
C VAL A 10 8.13 4.29 -18.51
N ASP A 11 9.31 4.69 -18.97
CA ASP A 11 9.57 4.90 -20.39
C ASP A 11 9.79 3.60 -21.17
N THR A 12 10.48 2.63 -20.58
CA THR A 12 10.86 1.39 -21.27
C THR A 12 9.84 0.27 -21.11
N VAL A 13 9.07 0.24 -20.01
CA VAL A 13 8.14 -0.85 -19.70
C VAL A 13 6.69 -0.38 -19.75
N LEU A 14 6.34 0.72 -19.07
CA LEU A 14 4.93 1.12 -18.94
C LEU A 14 4.37 1.83 -20.17
N LYS A 15 5.05 2.86 -20.71
CA LYS A 15 4.57 3.64 -21.87
C LYS A 15 4.23 2.78 -23.09
N PRO A 16 5.00 1.73 -23.45
CA PRO A 16 4.66 0.88 -24.60
C PRO A 16 3.49 -0.09 -24.36
N VAL A 17 3.22 -0.45 -23.10
CA VAL A 17 2.24 -1.47 -22.71
C VAL A 17 0.91 -0.84 -22.30
N LEU A 18 0.93 0.37 -21.73
CA LEU A 18 -0.25 1.09 -21.25
C LEU A 18 -1.31 1.33 -22.32
N PRO A 19 -0.99 1.83 -23.53
CA PRO A 19 -1.98 1.97 -24.58
C PRO A 19 -2.58 0.63 -25.01
N LYS A 20 -1.82 -0.47 -24.95
CA LYS A 20 -2.30 -1.82 -25.30
C LYS A 20 -3.22 -2.39 -24.23
N LEU A 21 -2.87 -2.25 -22.95
CA LEU A 21 -3.74 -2.62 -21.83
C LEU A 21 -5.03 -1.81 -21.86
N TYR A 22 -4.92 -0.49 -22.05
CA TYR A 22 -6.08 0.39 -22.14
C TYR A 22 -6.97 0.06 -23.35
N ALA A 23 -6.37 -0.18 -24.52
CA ALA A 23 -7.10 -0.60 -25.71
C ALA A 23 -7.78 -1.97 -25.51
N ALA A 24 -7.10 -2.95 -24.92
CA ALA A 24 -7.67 -4.27 -24.63
C ALA A 24 -8.85 -4.19 -23.66
N ILE A 25 -8.77 -3.35 -22.62
CA ILE A 25 -9.89 -3.06 -21.70
C ILE A 25 -11.05 -2.41 -22.45
N ARG A 26 -10.78 -1.37 -23.26
CA ARG A 26 -11.79 -0.64 -24.03
C ARG A 26 -12.45 -1.47 -25.13
N MET A 27 -11.71 -2.38 -25.75
CA MET A 27 -12.22 -3.32 -26.75
C MET A 27 -12.90 -4.55 -26.14
N ARG A 28 -12.93 -4.67 -24.80
CA ARG A 28 -13.45 -5.83 -24.05
C ARG A 28 -12.78 -7.14 -24.44
N ASP A 29 -11.48 -7.08 -24.75
CA ASP A 29 -10.69 -8.29 -24.99
C ASP A 29 -10.52 -9.09 -23.68
N PHE A 30 -10.60 -8.44 -22.52
CA PHE A 30 -10.79 -9.08 -21.23
C PHE A 30 -12.29 -9.32 -20.98
N ARG A 31 -12.68 -10.59 -21.00
CA ARG A 31 -14.05 -11.07 -20.87
C ARG A 31 -14.34 -11.67 -19.50
N THR A 32 -13.31 -12.02 -18.73
CA THR A 32 -13.47 -12.63 -17.40
C THR A 32 -12.53 -12.02 -16.36
N VAL A 33 -12.85 -12.24 -15.08
CA VAL A 33 -11.99 -11.86 -13.95
C VAL A 33 -10.67 -12.65 -13.96
N ASP A 34 -10.68 -13.89 -14.43
CA ASP A 34 -9.47 -14.72 -14.52
C ASP A 34 -8.44 -14.16 -15.50
N GLU A 35 -8.89 -13.59 -16.62
CA GLU A 35 -8.02 -12.94 -17.59
C GLU A 35 -7.41 -11.64 -17.04
N ILE A 36 -8.10 -10.99 -16.09
CA ILE A 36 -7.59 -9.83 -15.35
C ILE A 36 -6.59 -10.28 -14.27
N ASP A 37 -6.87 -11.37 -13.54
CA ASP A 37 -5.97 -11.92 -12.52
C ASP A 37 -4.63 -12.37 -13.15
N ALA A 38 -4.66 -12.91 -14.37
CA ALA A 38 -3.46 -13.26 -15.13
C ALA A 38 -2.52 -12.07 -15.40
N VAL A 39 -3.04 -10.83 -15.41
CA VAL A 39 -2.22 -9.61 -15.54
C VAL A 39 -1.49 -9.29 -14.24
N ALA A 40 -2.08 -9.61 -13.09
CA ALA A 40 -1.48 -9.41 -11.77
C ALA A 40 -0.59 -10.59 -11.32
N GLU A 41 -0.78 -11.78 -11.91
CA GLU A 41 -0.03 -13.00 -11.59
C GLU A 41 1.50 -12.82 -11.58
N PRO A 42 2.13 -12.10 -12.53
CA PRO A 42 3.57 -11.88 -12.49
C PRO A 42 4.06 -11.24 -11.18
N LEU A 43 3.27 -10.37 -10.55
CA LEU A 43 3.62 -9.72 -9.27
C LEU A 43 3.74 -10.74 -8.13
N ARG A 44 2.98 -11.84 -8.17
CA ARG A 44 3.01 -12.89 -7.14
C ARG A 44 4.33 -13.66 -7.15
N SER A 45 4.98 -13.74 -8.31
CA SER A 45 6.26 -14.44 -8.50
C SER A 45 7.50 -13.56 -8.26
N MET A 46 7.32 -12.23 -8.20
CA MET A 46 8.42 -11.28 -7.98
C MET A 46 8.88 -11.23 -6.52
N PRO A 47 10.13 -10.85 -6.26
CA PRO A 47 10.58 -10.52 -4.90
C PRO A 47 9.67 -9.46 -4.25
N PRO A 48 9.35 -9.56 -2.95
CA PRO A 48 8.32 -8.73 -2.30
C PRO A 48 8.47 -7.22 -2.52
N LEU A 49 9.68 -6.69 -2.30
CA LEU A 49 9.96 -5.27 -2.52
C LEU A 49 9.78 -4.87 -3.99
N THR A 50 10.22 -5.71 -4.91
CA THR A 50 10.08 -5.45 -6.36
C THR A 50 8.62 -5.46 -6.77
N ALA A 51 7.81 -6.40 -6.27
CA ALA A 51 6.38 -6.47 -6.51
C ALA A 51 5.66 -5.19 -6.03
N ALA A 52 5.96 -4.73 -4.81
CA ALA A 52 5.39 -3.52 -4.23
C ALA A 52 5.73 -2.26 -5.06
N LEU A 53 7.01 -2.09 -5.40
CA LEU A 53 7.46 -0.93 -6.19
C LEU A 53 6.89 -0.94 -7.61
N CYS A 54 6.80 -2.11 -8.24
CA CYS A 54 6.22 -2.28 -9.56
C CYS A 54 4.73 -1.90 -9.57
N ALA A 55 3.95 -2.46 -8.64
CA ALA A 55 2.52 -2.17 -8.50
C ALA A 55 2.27 -0.68 -8.23
N ALA A 56 3.00 -0.08 -7.28
CA ALA A 56 2.91 1.36 -7.00
C ALA A 56 3.25 2.22 -8.23
N THR A 57 4.25 1.82 -9.02
CA THR A 57 4.62 2.53 -10.25
C THR A 57 3.50 2.48 -11.30
N VAL A 58 2.90 1.31 -11.52
CA VAL A 58 1.74 1.14 -12.43
C VAL A 58 0.57 2.03 -11.99
N LEU A 59 0.19 1.96 -10.71
CA LEU A 59 -0.95 2.68 -10.16
C LEU A 59 -0.73 4.20 -10.13
N HIS A 60 0.49 4.65 -9.83
CA HIS A 60 0.82 6.06 -9.88
C HIS A 60 0.72 6.62 -11.30
N ALA A 61 1.28 5.90 -12.28
CA ALA A 61 1.32 6.35 -13.67
C ALA A 61 -0.04 6.27 -14.37
N ALA A 62 -0.85 5.26 -14.03
CA ALA A 62 -2.02 4.91 -14.85
C ALA A 62 -3.30 4.57 -14.08
N GLY A 63 -3.27 4.47 -12.75
CA GLY A 63 -4.41 4.02 -11.95
C GLY A 63 -5.68 4.82 -12.22
N ARG A 64 -5.58 6.15 -12.36
CA ARG A 64 -6.75 7.00 -12.69
C ARG A 64 -7.31 6.77 -14.09
N ILE A 65 -6.45 6.45 -15.06
CA ILE A 65 -6.86 6.21 -16.45
C ILE A 65 -7.57 4.86 -16.54
N LEU A 66 -7.03 3.85 -15.84
CA LEU A 66 -7.61 2.51 -15.79
C LEU A 66 -8.94 2.50 -15.02
N ALA A 67 -9.02 3.21 -13.89
CA ALA A 67 -10.25 3.29 -13.08
C ALA A 67 -11.42 4.06 -13.73
N ALA A 68 -11.27 4.55 -14.97
CA ALA A 68 -12.36 5.21 -15.71
C ALA A 68 -13.40 4.24 -16.33
N ASP A 69 -13.16 2.93 -16.25
CA ASP A 69 -14.06 1.87 -16.73
C ASP A 69 -14.11 0.71 -15.71
N PRO A 70 -15.26 0.01 -15.51
CA PRO A 70 -15.38 -1.05 -14.50
C PRO A 70 -14.34 -2.18 -14.59
N LEU A 71 -13.94 -2.59 -15.80
CA LEU A 71 -12.92 -3.63 -15.96
C LEU A 71 -11.52 -3.10 -15.62
N GLY A 72 -11.24 -1.84 -15.93
CA GLY A 72 -9.98 -1.20 -15.56
C GLY A 72 -9.91 -0.85 -14.08
N GLU A 73 -11.03 -0.51 -13.45
CA GLU A 73 -11.17 -0.39 -11.99
C GLU A 73 -10.87 -1.73 -11.31
N THR A 74 -11.46 -2.83 -11.82
CA THR A 74 -11.17 -4.19 -11.34
C THR A 74 -9.68 -4.52 -11.45
N LEU A 75 -9.04 -4.27 -12.60
CA LEU A 75 -7.59 -4.48 -12.78
C LEU A 75 -6.76 -3.63 -11.81
N THR A 76 -7.15 -2.37 -11.61
CA THR A 76 -6.50 -1.45 -10.67
C THR A 76 -6.53 -2.04 -9.25
N TRP A 77 -7.65 -2.64 -8.83
CA TRP A 77 -7.77 -3.30 -7.54
C TRP A 77 -6.89 -4.54 -7.41
N PHE A 78 -6.85 -5.41 -8.43
CA PHE A 78 -5.98 -6.60 -8.41
C PHE A 78 -4.51 -6.22 -8.25
N VAL A 79 -4.06 -5.19 -8.99
CA VAL A 79 -2.69 -4.67 -8.89
C VAL A 79 -2.42 -4.07 -7.51
N ALA A 80 -3.37 -3.32 -6.95
CA ALA A 80 -3.25 -2.74 -5.61
C ALA A 80 -3.13 -3.82 -4.53
N ILE A 81 -4.03 -4.82 -4.53
CA ILE A 81 -4.03 -5.93 -3.55
C ILE A 81 -2.71 -6.72 -3.63
N ALA A 82 -2.27 -7.09 -4.83
CA ALA A 82 -1.02 -7.82 -5.02
C ALA A 82 0.20 -6.99 -4.54
N GLY A 83 0.20 -5.68 -4.85
CA GLY A 83 1.23 -4.75 -4.41
C GLY A 83 1.27 -4.56 -2.90
N THR A 84 0.12 -4.41 -2.25
CA THR A 84 -0.01 -4.30 -0.77
C THR A 84 0.53 -5.57 -0.10
N ALA A 85 0.14 -6.76 -0.60
CA ALA A 85 0.67 -8.02 -0.08
C ALA A 85 2.19 -8.15 -0.24
N GLY A 86 2.74 -7.70 -1.38
CA GLY A 86 4.18 -7.61 -1.61
C GLY A 86 4.86 -6.66 -0.63
N ALA A 87 4.25 -5.50 -0.37
CA ALA A 87 4.77 -4.50 0.54
C ALA A 87 4.85 -5.03 1.97
N TRP A 88 3.81 -5.71 2.45
CA TRP A 88 3.78 -6.34 3.76
C TRP A 88 4.86 -7.39 3.95
N LYS A 89 5.06 -8.24 2.95
CA LYS A 89 6.13 -9.24 2.97
C LYS A 89 7.51 -8.61 2.87
N ALA A 90 7.63 -7.42 2.29
CA ALA A 90 8.89 -6.69 2.18
C ALA A 90 9.30 -6.02 3.50
N VAL A 91 8.36 -5.56 4.32
CA VAL A 91 8.63 -4.86 5.59
C VAL A 91 9.75 -5.53 6.42
N PRO A 92 9.67 -6.83 6.78
CA PRO A 92 10.71 -7.45 7.60
C PRO A 92 12.03 -7.72 6.86
N LEU A 93 12.10 -7.50 5.54
CA LEU A 93 13.25 -7.85 4.68
C LEU A 93 14.09 -6.64 4.28
N VAL A 94 13.62 -5.42 4.52
CA VAL A 94 14.34 -4.22 4.09
C VAL A 94 15.38 -3.83 5.13
N GLU A 95 16.65 -3.93 4.74
CA GLU A 95 17.80 -3.56 5.57
C GLU A 95 18.38 -2.18 5.22
N GLU A 96 18.14 -1.69 3.99
CA GLU A 96 18.76 -0.48 3.48
C GLU A 96 17.85 0.75 3.60
N GLN A 97 18.42 1.89 4.04
CA GLN A 97 17.67 3.15 4.19
C GLN A 97 16.94 3.61 2.93
N ARG A 98 17.56 3.41 1.75
CA ARG A 98 16.96 3.80 0.47
C ARG A 98 15.68 3.01 0.19
N ASP A 99 15.67 1.74 0.52
CA ASP A 99 14.57 0.83 0.21
C ASP A 99 13.41 1.01 1.17
N VAL A 100 13.69 1.40 2.43
CA VAL A 100 12.63 1.80 3.36
C VAL A 100 11.88 3.01 2.82
N ARG A 101 12.61 4.04 2.33
CA ARG A 101 11.97 5.22 1.71
C ARG A 101 11.15 4.86 0.48
N HIS A 102 11.64 3.96 -0.36
CA HIS A 102 10.91 3.50 -1.54
C HIS A 102 9.65 2.71 -1.16
N LEU A 103 9.76 1.79 -0.20
CA LEU A 103 8.64 0.98 0.29
C LEU A 103 7.54 1.85 0.90
N LEU A 104 7.92 2.88 1.65
CA LEU A 104 6.99 3.86 2.20
C LEU A 104 6.26 4.65 1.12
N GLY A 105 6.98 5.14 0.12
CA GLY A 105 6.37 5.81 -1.02
C GLY A 105 5.45 4.89 -1.84
N ALA A 106 5.77 3.60 -1.94
CA ALA A 106 4.93 2.62 -2.61
C ALA A 106 3.65 2.33 -1.83
N LEU A 107 3.75 2.10 -0.52
CA LEU A 107 2.61 1.95 0.38
C LEU A 107 1.66 3.14 0.26
N ASP A 108 2.20 4.37 0.25
CA ASP A 108 1.44 5.63 0.07
C ASP A 108 0.62 5.69 -1.22
N VAL A 109 1.06 5.01 -2.29
CA VAL A 109 0.32 4.91 -3.55
C VAL A 109 -0.69 3.78 -3.48
N LEU A 110 -0.27 2.61 -3.03
CA LEU A 110 -1.06 1.37 -3.02
C LEU A 110 -2.38 1.54 -2.25
N TRP A 111 -2.33 2.10 -1.03
CA TRP A 111 -3.53 2.26 -0.22
C TRP A 111 -4.59 3.15 -0.88
N ARG A 112 -4.20 4.10 -1.74
CA ARG A 112 -5.17 4.99 -2.42
C ARG A 112 -6.06 4.26 -3.42
N TYR A 113 -5.59 3.12 -3.93
CA TYR A 113 -6.25 2.32 -4.96
C TYR A 113 -6.78 1.00 -4.41
N GLU A 114 -6.52 0.67 -3.14
CA GLU A 114 -7.02 -0.54 -2.51
C GLU A 114 -8.52 -0.37 -2.16
N PRO A 115 -9.41 -1.25 -2.66
CA PRO A 115 -10.85 -1.15 -2.44
C PRO A 115 -11.31 -1.63 -1.05
N SER A 116 -10.36 -1.91 -0.15
CA SER A 116 -10.61 -2.48 1.16
C SER A 116 -11.54 -1.55 1.97
N PRO A 117 -12.66 -2.05 2.54
CA PRO A 117 -13.40 -1.28 3.55
C PRO A 117 -12.57 -1.06 4.83
N TYR A 118 -11.38 -1.67 4.93
CA TYR A 118 -10.44 -1.52 6.02
C TYR A 118 -9.23 -0.66 5.63
N ARG A 119 -9.32 0.10 4.53
CA ARG A 119 -8.22 0.89 3.96
C ARG A 119 -7.51 1.77 4.98
N GLU A 120 -8.25 2.40 5.88
CA GLU A 120 -7.70 3.26 6.93
C GLU A 120 -6.91 2.47 7.99
N ILE A 121 -7.32 1.22 8.28
CA ILE A 121 -6.54 0.29 9.12
C ILE A 121 -5.29 -0.15 8.37
N ASP A 122 -5.42 -0.56 7.11
CA ASP A 122 -4.29 -1.03 6.29
C ASP A 122 -3.24 0.09 6.13
N HIS A 123 -3.70 1.33 5.96
CA HIS A 123 -2.85 2.52 5.92
C HIS A 123 -2.20 2.83 7.28
N ALA A 124 -2.95 2.73 8.38
CA ALA A 124 -2.39 2.96 9.71
C ALA A 124 -1.32 1.90 10.07
N GLN A 125 -1.57 0.63 9.74
CA GLN A 125 -0.58 -0.43 9.87
C GLN A 125 0.64 -0.13 8.98
N ALA A 126 0.45 0.35 7.75
CA ALA A 126 1.56 0.64 6.83
C ALA A 126 2.46 1.76 7.38
N LEU A 127 1.87 2.79 7.98
CA LEU A 127 2.60 3.83 8.71
C LEU A 127 3.34 3.27 9.92
N TYR A 128 2.76 2.29 10.61
CA TYR A 128 3.42 1.61 11.72
C TYR A 128 4.64 0.82 11.30
N ALA A 129 4.50 -0.03 10.28
CA ALA A 129 5.64 -0.73 9.67
C ALA A 129 6.71 0.27 9.21
N GLY A 130 6.29 1.40 8.63
CA GLY A 130 7.16 2.51 8.27
C GLY A 130 7.87 3.17 9.44
N GLY A 131 7.26 3.21 10.63
CA GLY A 131 7.87 3.69 11.86
C GLY A 131 8.92 2.72 12.39
N HIS A 132 8.60 1.42 12.44
CA HIS A 132 9.55 0.37 12.82
C HIS A 132 10.77 0.31 11.92
N LEU A 133 10.55 0.42 10.61
CA LEU A 133 11.64 0.50 9.64
C LEU A 133 12.49 1.76 9.83
N ALA A 134 11.88 2.88 10.23
CA ALA A 134 12.62 4.10 10.51
C ALA A 134 13.49 3.97 11.78
N LEU A 135 12.98 3.32 12.82
CA LEU A 135 13.72 3.01 14.06
C LEU A 135 14.93 2.11 13.80
N ALA A 136 14.72 1.01 13.07
CA ALA A 136 15.79 0.05 12.75
C ALA A 136 16.96 0.71 11.98
N LEU A 137 16.70 1.83 11.33
CA LEU A 137 17.65 2.58 10.51
C LEU A 137 18.26 3.80 11.19
N GLY A 138 17.91 4.07 12.45
CA GLY A 138 18.37 5.25 13.19
C GLY A 138 17.92 6.57 12.57
N LEU A 139 16.75 6.58 11.89
CA LEU A 139 16.15 7.81 11.39
C LEU A 139 15.58 8.65 12.55
N ASP A 140 15.50 9.95 12.32
CA ASP A 140 15.14 10.99 13.29
C ASP A 140 13.87 10.69 14.11
N HIS A 141 13.94 10.92 15.43
CA HIS A 141 12.86 10.69 16.40
C HIS A 141 11.59 11.47 16.04
N ASP A 142 11.74 12.67 15.48
CA ASP A 142 10.60 13.52 15.09
C ASP A 142 9.79 12.92 13.93
N ALA A 143 10.48 12.30 12.96
CA ALA A 143 9.83 11.64 11.83
C ALA A 143 9.04 10.41 12.27
N LEU A 144 9.55 9.68 13.27
CA LEU A 144 8.89 8.53 13.86
C LEU A 144 7.64 8.94 14.66
N ALA A 145 7.79 9.92 15.56
CA ALA A 145 6.68 10.44 16.36
C ALA A 145 5.55 11.00 15.47
N SER A 146 5.90 11.69 14.38
CA SER A 146 4.94 12.17 13.39
C SER A 146 4.12 11.03 12.74
N ARG A 147 4.79 9.93 12.37
CA ARG A 147 4.14 8.78 11.74
C ARG A 147 3.21 8.04 12.68
N TRP A 148 3.63 7.78 13.91
CA TRP A 148 2.76 7.12 14.89
C TRP A 148 1.55 7.97 15.25
N ARG A 149 1.70 9.30 15.38
CA ARG A 149 0.54 10.21 15.55
C ARG A 149 -0.40 10.17 14.35
N GLN A 150 0.13 10.13 13.14
CA GLN A 150 -0.69 10.01 11.92
C GLN A 150 -1.42 8.67 11.86
N ALA A 151 -0.77 7.57 12.25
CA ALA A 151 -1.38 6.25 12.31
C ALA A 151 -2.53 6.21 13.35
N LEU A 152 -2.31 6.75 14.55
CA LEU A 152 -3.36 6.89 15.58
C LEU A 152 -4.55 7.71 15.09
N ARG A 153 -4.30 8.81 14.35
CA ARG A 153 -5.36 9.61 13.75
C ARG A 153 -6.18 8.80 12.73
N LEU A 154 -5.52 8.04 11.87
CA LEU A 154 -6.21 7.22 10.87
C LEU A 154 -7.04 6.12 11.51
N LEU A 155 -6.55 5.48 12.58
CA LEU A 155 -7.35 4.52 13.35
C LEU A 155 -8.60 5.13 13.98
N ALA A 156 -8.51 6.38 14.43
CA ALA A 156 -9.67 7.11 14.96
C ALA A 156 -10.71 7.45 13.87
N GLU A 157 -10.31 7.46 12.60
CA GLU A 157 -11.18 7.71 11.44
C GLU A 157 -11.86 6.41 10.92
N VAL A 158 -11.51 5.24 11.45
CA VAL A 158 -12.13 3.95 11.09
C VAL A 158 -13.54 3.83 11.68
N ASP A 159 -14.56 3.69 10.82
CA ASP A 159 -15.97 3.57 11.22
C ASP A 159 -16.32 2.14 11.71
N PRO A 160 -16.86 1.96 12.93
CA PRO A 160 -17.36 0.67 13.43
C PRO A 160 -18.43 -0.02 12.54
N ALA A 161 -19.09 0.73 11.65
CA ALA A 161 -20.08 0.20 10.70
C ALA A 161 -19.46 -0.58 9.53
N LEU A 162 -18.13 -0.51 9.33
CA LEU A 162 -17.42 -1.15 8.20
C LEU A 162 -17.45 -2.68 8.23
N ALA A 163 -17.65 -3.30 9.39
CA ALA A 163 -17.80 -4.75 9.49
C ALA A 163 -19.24 -5.22 9.27
N ARG A 164 -19.38 -6.19 8.37
CA ARG A 164 -20.65 -6.70 7.86
C ARG A 164 -21.36 -7.61 8.87
N ASN A 165 -20.61 -8.15 9.83
CA ASN A 165 -21.15 -8.98 10.91
C ASN A 165 -20.54 -8.63 12.29
N PRO A 166 -21.17 -9.05 13.40
CA PRO A 166 -20.70 -8.73 14.76
C PRO A 166 -19.31 -9.28 15.10
N GLU A 167 -18.90 -10.40 14.51
CA GLU A 167 -17.60 -11.02 14.75
C GLU A 167 -16.46 -10.22 14.10
N GLU A 168 -16.66 -9.79 12.85
CA GLU A 168 -15.78 -8.86 12.15
C GLU A 168 -15.66 -7.53 12.91
N ARG A 169 -16.78 -6.99 13.43
CA ARG A 169 -16.76 -5.76 14.25
C ARG A 169 -15.90 -5.93 15.49
N ALA A 170 -16.10 -7.03 16.22
CA ALA A 170 -15.32 -7.32 17.41
C ALA A 170 -13.83 -7.52 17.08
N ASN A 171 -13.51 -8.13 15.93
CA ASN A 171 -12.13 -8.31 15.50
C ASN A 171 -11.47 -6.98 15.12
N LEU A 172 -12.15 -6.13 14.35
CA LEU A 172 -11.64 -4.80 13.99
C LEU A 172 -11.43 -3.93 15.22
N GLU A 173 -12.37 -3.94 16.15
CA GLU A 173 -12.24 -3.16 17.38
C GLU A 173 -11.08 -3.66 18.25
N ARG A 174 -10.87 -4.98 18.31
CA ARG A 174 -9.71 -5.57 18.99
C ARG A 174 -8.40 -5.16 18.33
N THR A 175 -8.30 -5.28 17.00
CA THR A 175 -7.11 -4.86 16.24
C THR A 175 -6.83 -3.38 16.44
N ARG A 176 -7.85 -2.53 16.36
CA ARG A 176 -7.72 -1.08 16.58
C ARG A 176 -7.18 -0.78 17.97
N ARG A 177 -7.78 -1.33 19.03
CA ARG A 177 -7.33 -1.12 20.41
C ARG A 177 -5.90 -1.62 20.64
N HIS A 178 -5.56 -2.77 20.05
CA HIS A 178 -4.21 -3.32 20.14
C HIS A 178 -3.18 -2.37 19.51
N LEU A 179 -3.44 -1.89 18.30
CA LEU A 179 -2.56 -0.95 17.60
C LEU A 179 -2.49 0.41 18.31
N GLU A 180 -3.61 0.95 18.79
CA GLU A 180 -3.65 2.20 19.57
C GLU A 180 -2.78 2.10 20.84
N GLN A 181 -2.87 0.97 21.56
CA GLN A 181 -2.05 0.72 22.74
C GLN A 181 -0.57 0.60 22.39
N GLU A 182 -0.23 -0.27 21.44
CA GLU A 182 1.15 -0.54 21.04
C GLU A 182 1.86 0.74 20.58
N TRP A 183 1.20 1.57 19.76
CA TRP A 183 1.80 2.82 19.27
C TRP A 183 1.94 3.89 20.34
N SER A 184 0.99 3.94 21.29
CA SER A 184 1.08 4.85 22.43
C SER A 184 2.24 4.49 23.35
N GLU A 185 2.43 3.20 23.63
CA GLU A 185 3.56 2.67 24.41
C GLU A 185 4.90 2.98 23.72
N GLN A 186 4.98 2.73 22.42
CA GLN A 186 6.18 3.01 21.63
C GLN A 186 6.51 4.52 21.60
N LEU A 187 5.50 5.39 21.43
CA LEU A 187 5.69 6.84 21.46
C LEU A 187 6.20 7.33 22.82
N ALA A 188 5.68 6.77 23.92
CA ALA A 188 6.09 7.11 25.28
C ALA A 188 7.48 6.58 25.64
N ALA A 189 7.94 5.52 24.97
CA ALA A 189 9.27 4.96 25.14
C ALA A 189 10.37 5.71 24.37
N LEU A 190 10.00 6.65 23.48
CA LEU A 190 10.98 7.49 22.80
C LEU A 190 11.65 8.43 23.81
N PRO A 191 12.98 8.54 23.82
CA PRO A 191 13.65 9.53 24.64
C PRO A 191 13.24 10.93 24.18
N ASP A 192 12.94 11.82 25.13
CA ASP A 192 12.76 13.25 24.85
C ASP A 192 14.04 13.75 24.15
N GLY A 193 13.92 14.14 22.87
CA GLY A 193 15.06 14.46 22.01
C GLY A 193 16.00 15.51 22.62
N GLY A 194 17.28 15.18 22.67
CA GLY A 194 18.40 16.10 22.95
C GLY A 194 19.08 16.55 21.66
#